data_AF-A0A9P9YHK5-F1
#
_entry.id   AF-A0A9P9YHK5-F1
#
_cell.length_a   1.000
_cell.length_b   1.000
_cell.length_c   1.000
_cell.angle_alpha   90.00
_cell.angle_beta   90.00
_cell.angle_gamma   90.00
#
_symmetry.space_group_name_H-M   'P 1'
#
loop_
_entity.id
_entity.type
_entity.pdbx_description
1 polymer ?
#
loop_
_entity_poly.entity_id
_entity_poly.type
_entity_poly.pdbx_seq_one_letter_code
_entity_poly.pdbx_strand_id
1 'polypeptide(L)'
;MNGCYSAIKYTGLLSNLLYMLLGIGVMAGAGLGLQVAEPNTPEHTYFVKSLVLGGTICMIVMFGCYGMVCNLLCVNLIFTLFILIALAAEYLQLHHYHSPSPRSSAGAWQQLELAWSGLDREPDLMHQYEAARHCCGFNGADDYRRLHLLVPASCYQATANDTAQQVYPIGCLETLSHSQRYIQQRDKLAMWAIVGLEIFILLQTVALSVLLFRLRQRQRLARRQVPPGVRREPRSNHVTASRAQLLNEA
;
A
#
# COMPACT_ATOMS: atom_id res chain seq x y z
N MET A 1 -9.40 34.99 2.07
CA MET A 1 -9.99 33.75 2.65
C MET A 1 -10.34 32.70 1.58
N ASN A 2 -10.81 33.09 0.38
CA ASN A 2 -11.21 32.14 -0.66
C ASN A 2 -10.02 31.36 -1.28
N GLY A 3 -8.87 32.00 -1.52
CA GLY A 3 -7.70 31.33 -2.11
C GLY A 3 -7.13 30.18 -1.25
N CYS A 4 -6.98 30.39 0.06
CA CYS A 4 -6.49 29.35 0.98
C CYS A 4 -7.46 28.16 1.09
N TYR A 5 -8.77 28.44 1.12
CA TYR A 5 -9.79 27.39 1.13
C TYR A 5 -9.77 26.56 -0.15
N SER A 6 -9.72 27.21 -1.31
CA SER A 6 -9.62 26.52 -2.61
C SER A 6 -8.33 25.70 -2.70
N ALA A 7 -7.20 26.25 -2.26
CA ALA A 7 -5.92 25.53 -2.23
C ALA A 7 -6.01 24.24 -1.41
N ILE A 8 -6.51 24.30 -0.17
CA ILE A 8 -6.66 23.12 0.70
C ILE A 8 -7.57 22.06 0.06
N LYS A 9 -8.65 22.48 -0.62
CA LYS A 9 -9.53 21.52 -1.31
C LYS A 9 -8.85 20.84 -2.48
N TYR A 10 -8.14 21.60 -3.32
CA TYR A 10 -7.48 21.03 -4.49
C TYR A 10 -6.29 20.15 -4.11
N THR A 11 -5.47 20.56 -3.13
CA THR A 11 -4.38 19.72 -2.63
C THR A 11 -4.92 18.46 -1.93
N GLY A 12 -6.05 18.57 -1.23
CA GLY A 12 -6.70 17.44 -0.56
C GLY A 12 -7.24 16.44 -1.58
N LEU A 13 -7.89 16.93 -2.63
CA LEU A 13 -8.39 16.08 -3.72
C LEU A 13 -7.24 15.39 -4.46
N LEU A 14 -6.15 16.12 -4.75
CA LEU A 14 -4.99 15.56 -5.43
C LEU A 14 -4.30 14.48 -4.57
N SER A 15 -4.08 14.74 -3.28
CA SER A 15 -3.45 13.78 -2.37
C SER A 15 -4.30 12.52 -2.19
N ASN A 16 -5.62 12.65 -2.08
CA ASN A 16 -6.52 11.49 -2.08
C ASN A 16 -6.47 10.70 -3.40
N LEU A 17 -6.40 11.38 -4.56
CA LEU A 17 -6.26 10.70 -5.85
C LEU A 17 -4.94 9.91 -5.93
N LEU A 18 -3.83 10.52 -5.51
CA LEU A 18 -2.53 9.85 -5.44
C LEU A 18 -2.57 8.65 -4.50
N TYR A 19 -3.24 8.78 -3.36
CA TYR A 19 -3.37 7.69 -2.39
C TYR A 19 -4.19 6.52 -2.94
N MET A 20 -5.25 6.81 -3.69
CA MET A 20 -6.02 5.80 -4.40
C MET A 20 -5.18 5.07 -5.46
N LEU A 21 -4.37 5.80 -6.25
CA LEU A 21 -3.48 5.19 -7.24
C LEU A 21 -2.44 4.26 -6.60
N LEU A 22 -1.86 4.69 -5.47
CA LEU A 22 -0.94 3.86 -4.70
C LEU A 22 -1.64 2.60 -4.16
N GLY A 23 -2.85 2.74 -3.60
CA GLY A 23 -3.66 1.61 -3.13
C GLY A 23 -3.95 0.59 -4.24
N ILE A 24 -4.33 1.07 -5.43
CA ILE A 24 -4.54 0.20 -6.61
C ILE A 24 -3.23 -0.49 -7.02
N GLY A 25 -2.10 0.21 -6.99
CA GLY A 25 -0.78 -0.37 -7.27
C GLY A 25 -0.42 -1.49 -6.29
N VAL A 26 -0.66 -1.29 -5.00
CA VAL A 26 -0.45 -2.31 -3.96
C VAL A 26 -1.38 -3.51 -4.17
N MET A 27 -2.66 -3.28 -4.47
CA MET A 27 -3.61 -4.35 -4.76
C MET A 27 -3.22 -5.14 -6.01
N ALA A 28 -2.75 -4.48 -7.07
CA ALA A 28 -2.28 -5.14 -8.28
C ALA A 28 -1.05 -6.00 -7.99
N GLY A 29 -0.09 -5.48 -7.21
CA GLY A 29 1.07 -6.24 -6.75
C GLY A 29 0.68 -7.45 -5.91
N ALA A 30 -0.25 -7.29 -4.97
CA ALA A 30 -0.77 -8.39 -4.16
C ALA A 30 -1.54 -9.43 -5.00
N GLY A 31 -2.29 -9.00 -6.01
CA GLY A 31 -2.99 -9.88 -6.93
C GLY A 31 -2.06 -10.72 -7.80
N LEU A 32 -0.98 -10.11 -8.32
CA LEU A 32 0.07 -10.86 -9.03
C LEU A 32 0.81 -11.82 -8.10
N GLY A 33 1.11 -11.41 -6.86
CA GLY A 33 1.72 -12.28 -5.85
C GLY A 33 0.85 -13.49 -5.49
N LEU A 34 -0.47 -13.32 -5.46
CA LEU A 34 -1.42 -14.39 -5.19
C LEU A 34 -1.43 -15.47 -6.28
N GLN A 35 -1.17 -15.11 -7.54
CA GLN A 35 -1.11 -16.07 -8.65
C GLN A 35 0.14 -16.96 -8.60
N VAL A 36 1.21 -16.50 -7.95
CA VAL A 36 2.50 -17.19 -7.87
C VAL A 36 2.65 -17.98 -6.57
N ALA A 37 1.88 -17.67 -5.54
CA ALA A 37 1.98 -18.35 -4.26
C ALA A 37 1.28 -19.73 -4.26
N GLU A 38 1.77 -20.70 -3.50
CA GLU A 38 1.15 -22.02 -3.31
C GLU A 38 -0.06 -21.97 -2.34
N PRO A 39 -1.24 -22.51 -2.69
CA PRO A 39 -2.42 -22.46 -1.82
C PRO A 39 -2.18 -23.12 -0.45
N ASN A 40 -2.69 -22.49 0.63
CA ASN A 40 -2.58 -22.87 2.05
C ASN A 40 -1.28 -22.48 2.80
N THR A 41 -0.42 -21.66 2.21
CA THR A 41 0.74 -21.12 2.93
C THR A 41 0.40 -19.83 3.70
N PRO A 42 1.17 -19.49 4.76
CA PRO A 42 0.99 -18.23 5.48
C PRO A 42 1.15 -17.01 4.56
N GLU A 43 1.93 -17.09 3.47
CA GLU A 43 2.02 -16.00 2.49
C GLU A 43 0.72 -15.75 1.71
N HIS A 44 -0.06 -16.80 1.38
CA HIS A 44 -1.37 -16.64 0.75
C HIS A 44 -2.32 -15.80 1.61
N THR A 45 -2.37 -16.09 2.90
CA THR A 45 -3.23 -15.35 3.83
C THR A 45 -2.83 -13.88 3.95
N TYR A 46 -1.54 -13.56 3.77
CA TYR A 46 -1.03 -12.20 3.77
C TYR A 46 -1.49 -11.43 2.52
N PHE A 47 -1.36 -12.02 1.33
CA PHE A 47 -1.81 -11.40 0.08
C PHE A 47 -3.32 -11.14 0.06
N VAL A 48 -4.13 -12.10 0.53
CA VAL A 48 -5.58 -11.93 0.64
C VAL A 48 -5.94 -10.82 1.62
N LYS A 49 -5.30 -10.78 2.80
CA LYS A 49 -5.51 -9.69 3.77
C LYS A 49 -5.14 -8.32 3.20
N SER A 50 -4.02 -8.24 2.48
CA SER A 50 -3.57 -7.01 1.81
C SER A 50 -4.58 -6.53 0.76
N LEU A 51 -5.16 -7.45 -0.02
CA LEU A 51 -6.17 -7.11 -1.02
C LEU A 51 -7.47 -6.56 -0.39
N VAL A 52 -7.94 -7.18 0.70
CA VAL A 52 -9.11 -6.71 1.44
C VAL A 52 -8.83 -5.34 2.04
N LEU A 53 -7.68 -5.16 2.69
CA LEU A 53 -7.29 -3.89 3.29
C LEU A 53 -7.18 -2.78 2.23
N GLY A 54 -6.49 -3.03 1.12
CA GLY A 54 -6.39 -2.09 -0.01
C GLY A 54 -7.76 -1.70 -0.57
N GLY A 55 -8.67 -2.66 -0.73
CA GLY A 55 -10.04 -2.41 -1.17
C GLY A 55 -10.81 -1.51 -0.20
N THR A 56 -10.67 -1.73 1.11
CA THR A 56 -11.30 -0.86 2.12
C THR A 56 -10.73 0.56 2.09
N ILE A 57 -9.42 0.72 1.89
CA ILE A 57 -8.77 2.04 1.77
C ILE A 57 -9.31 2.78 0.55
N CYS A 58 -9.43 2.13 -0.61
CA CYS A 58 -10.01 2.74 -1.80
C CYS A 58 -11.44 3.26 -1.55
N MET A 59 -12.27 2.48 -0.85
CA MET A 59 -13.63 2.93 -0.49
C MET A 59 -13.61 4.14 0.46
N ILE A 60 -12.74 4.12 1.48
CA ILE A 60 -12.58 5.23 2.43
C ILE A 60 -12.15 6.51 1.69
N VAL A 61 -11.21 6.41 0.76
CA VAL A 61 -10.73 7.55 -0.04
C VAL A 61 -11.84 8.13 -0.91
N MET A 62 -12.68 7.30 -1.53
CA MET A 62 -13.84 7.77 -2.29
C MET A 62 -14.80 8.60 -1.42
N PHE A 63 -15.09 8.13 -0.20
CA PHE A 63 -15.88 8.91 0.76
C PHE A 63 -15.18 10.21 1.19
N GLY A 64 -13.85 10.20 1.32
CA GLY A 64 -13.05 11.39 1.59
C GLY A 64 -13.18 12.45 0.50
N CYS A 65 -13.03 12.05 -0.77
CA CYS A 65 -13.23 12.93 -1.93
C CYS A 65 -14.65 13.52 -1.95
N TYR A 66 -15.68 12.67 -1.74
CA TYR A 66 -17.07 13.11 -1.67
C TYR A 66 -17.31 14.13 -0.54
N GLY A 67 -16.76 13.87 0.65
CA GLY A 67 -16.83 14.78 1.80
C GLY A 67 -16.25 16.16 1.51
N MET A 68 -15.12 16.21 0.79
CA MET A 68 -14.46 17.45 0.39
C MET A 68 -15.24 18.22 -0.68
N VAL A 69 -15.79 17.55 -1.69
CA VAL A 69 -16.59 18.19 -2.75
C VAL A 69 -17.88 18.76 -2.17
N CYS A 70 -18.62 17.96 -1.40
CA CYS A 70 -19.93 18.33 -0.86
C CYS A 70 -19.87 19.21 0.41
N ASN A 71 -18.68 19.52 0.93
CA ASN A 71 -18.50 20.33 2.14
C ASN A 71 -19.23 19.77 3.39
N LEU A 72 -19.33 18.44 3.47
CA LEU A 72 -20.06 17.76 4.53
C LEU A 72 -19.14 17.51 5.72
N LEU A 73 -19.25 18.35 6.77
CA LEU A 73 -18.44 18.21 7.99
C LEU A 73 -18.52 16.80 8.58
N CYS A 74 -19.72 16.20 8.66
CA CYS A 74 -19.88 14.89 9.28
C CYS A 74 -19.13 13.80 8.49
N VAL A 75 -19.21 13.83 7.16
CA VAL A 75 -18.50 12.89 6.29
C VAL A 75 -16.99 13.07 6.43
N ASN A 76 -16.51 14.32 6.47
CA ASN A 76 -15.08 14.61 6.64
C ASN A 76 -14.54 14.15 8.01
N LEU A 77 -15.35 14.25 9.08
CA LEU A 77 -14.98 13.75 10.40
C LEU A 77 -14.90 12.21 10.44
N ILE A 78 -15.89 11.54 9.84
CA ILE A 78 -15.89 10.08 9.71
C ILE A 78 -14.66 9.61 8.90
N PHE A 79 -14.37 10.27 7.79
CA PHE A 79 -13.18 10.00 6.98
C PHE A 79 -11.88 10.18 7.79
N THR A 80 -11.78 11.27 8.55
CA THR A 80 -10.61 11.53 9.41
C THR A 80 -10.42 10.44 10.46
N LEU A 81 -11.52 9.95 11.05
CA LEU A 81 -11.46 8.84 12.01
C LEU A 81 -10.97 7.54 11.36
N PHE A 82 -11.44 7.23 10.14
CA PHE A 82 -10.99 6.04 9.42
C PHE A 82 -9.51 6.09 9.05
N ILE A 83 -9.00 7.24 8.56
CA ILE A 83 -7.58 7.42 8.29
C ILE A 83 -6.75 7.30 9.57
N LEU A 84 -7.23 7.83 10.69
CA LEU A 84 -6.55 7.68 11.98
C LEU A 84 -6.47 6.21 12.42
N ILE A 85 -7.53 5.44 12.24
CA ILE A 85 -7.56 4.01 12.55
C ILE A 85 -6.61 3.23 11.62
N ALA A 86 -6.59 3.55 10.32
CA ALA A 86 -5.68 2.95 9.35
C ALA A 86 -4.22 3.20 9.75
N LEU A 87 -3.86 4.45 10.02
CA LEU A 87 -2.52 4.84 10.46
C LEU A 87 -2.13 4.14 11.77
N ALA A 88 -3.06 4.00 12.73
CA ALA A 88 -2.81 3.27 13.97
C ALA A 88 -2.58 1.77 13.72
N ALA A 89 -3.34 1.16 12.81
CA ALA A 89 -3.16 -0.24 12.43
C ALA A 89 -1.80 -0.46 11.75
N GLU A 90 -1.41 0.40 10.81
CA GLU A 90 -0.10 0.36 10.15
C GLU A 90 1.05 0.57 11.14
N TYR A 91 0.89 1.50 12.09
CA TYR A 91 1.87 1.72 13.15
C TYR A 91 2.04 0.50 14.05
N LEU A 92 0.93 -0.14 14.45
CA LEU A 92 0.96 -1.37 15.24
C LEU A 92 1.60 -2.52 14.48
N GLN A 93 1.29 -2.66 13.17
CA GLN A 93 1.93 -3.65 12.31
C GLN A 93 3.43 -3.40 12.21
N LEU A 94 3.86 -2.16 11.99
CA LEU A 94 5.27 -1.79 11.94
C LEU A 94 5.97 -2.11 13.26
N HIS A 95 5.39 -1.73 14.40
CA HIS A 95 5.98 -1.98 15.71
C HIS A 95 6.05 -3.49 16.05
N HIS A 96 5.00 -4.25 15.72
CA HIS A 96 4.98 -5.69 15.95
C HIS A 96 5.97 -6.42 15.02
N TYR A 97 6.15 -5.93 13.78
CA TYR A 97 7.09 -6.48 12.81
C TYR A 97 8.54 -6.04 13.05
N HIS A 98 8.76 -4.88 13.67
CA HIS A 98 10.08 -4.38 14.07
C HIS A 98 10.61 -5.04 15.35
N SER A 99 9.75 -5.73 16.11
CA SER A 99 10.24 -6.76 17.01
C SER A 99 10.88 -7.84 16.13
N PRO A 100 12.20 -8.07 16.23
CA PRO A 100 12.90 -8.96 15.32
C PRO A 100 12.47 -10.39 15.63
N SER A 101 11.31 -10.79 15.10
CA SER A 101 11.09 -12.20 14.86
C SER A 101 11.98 -12.52 13.67
N PRO A 102 13.00 -13.38 13.81
CA PRO A 102 13.83 -13.79 12.68
C PRO A 102 13.00 -14.39 11.54
N ARG A 103 11.74 -14.78 11.81
CA ARG A 103 10.82 -15.52 10.94
C ARG A 103 10.55 -15.00 9.53
N SER A 104 10.68 -13.72 9.19
CA SER A 104 10.32 -13.28 7.82
C SER A 104 11.49 -13.36 6.85
N SER A 105 12.70 -12.94 7.25
CA SER A 105 13.91 -13.22 6.49
C SER A 105 14.37 -14.66 6.70
N ALA A 106 14.33 -15.17 7.93
CA ALA A 106 14.57 -16.58 8.21
C ALA A 106 13.53 -17.46 7.54
N GLY A 107 12.31 -17.00 7.23
CA GLY A 107 11.33 -17.80 6.50
C GLY A 107 11.84 -18.24 5.13
N ALA A 108 12.36 -17.30 4.33
CA ALA A 108 12.90 -17.63 3.02
C ALA A 108 14.26 -18.35 3.10
N TRP A 109 15.12 -18.00 4.07
CA TRP A 109 16.37 -18.73 4.32
C TRP A 109 16.14 -20.17 4.77
N GLN A 110 15.18 -20.36 5.68
CA GLN A 110 14.82 -21.64 6.25
C GLN A 110 14.03 -22.48 5.25
N GLN A 111 13.24 -21.87 4.35
CA GLN A 111 12.65 -22.56 3.20
C GLN A 111 13.73 -23.08 2.25
N LEU A 112 14.75 -22.28 1.93
CA LEU A 112 15.90 -22.74 1.14
C LEU A 112 16.66 -23.87 1.86
N GLU A 113 16.89 -23.72 3.16
CA GLU A 113 17.59 -24.73 3.97
C GLU A 113 16.77 -26.02 4.12
N LEU A 114 15.43 -25.92 4.20
CA LEU A 114 14.51 -27.07 4.17
C LEU A 114 14.50 -27.75 2.80
N ALA A 115 14.48 -27.00 1.71
CA ALA A 115 14.57 -27.56 0.36
C ALA A 115 15.91 -28.25 0.13
N TRP A 116 17.00 -27.68 0.64
CA TRP A 116 18.34 -28.26 0.54
C TRP A 116 18.52 -29.50 1.41
N SER A 117 18.06 -29.47 2.67
CA SER A 117 18.11 -30.63 3.57
C SER A 117 17.11 -31.73 3.18
N GLY A 118 16.06 -31.38 2.44
CA GLY A 118 15.06 -32.28 1.90
C GLY A 118 15.44 -32.94 0.57
N LEU A 119 16.65 -32.69 0.04
CA LEU A 119 17.07 -33.17 -1.28
C LEU A 119 16.95 -34.70 -1.44
N ASP A 120 17.15 -35.46 -0.36
CA ASP A 120 17.01 -36.92 -0.34
C ASP A 120 15.55 -37.40 -0.43
N ARG A 121 14.59 -36.55 -0.02
CA ARG A 121 13.15 -36.88 0.03
C ARG A 121 12.37 -36.31 -1.14
N GLU A 122 12.63 -35.05 -1.48
CA GLU A 122 11.83 -34.30 -2.44
C GLU A 122 12.73 -33.33 -3.24
N PRO A 123 13.56 -33.85 -4.17
CA PRO A 123 14.53 -33.05 -4.91
C PRO A 123 13.88 -32.01 -5.84
N ASP A 124 12.62 -32.24 -6.22
CA ASP A 124 11.86 -31.35 -7.12
C ASP A 124 11.67 -29.95 -6.54
N LEU A 125 11.58 -29.81 -5.20
CA LEU A 125 11.47 -28.50 -4.56
C LEU A 125 12.72 -27.65 -4.82
N MET A 126 13.91 -28.24 -4.66
CA MET A 126 15.17 -27.53 -4.90
C MET A 126 15.34 -27.19 -6.39
N HIS A 127 14.97 -28.12 -7.29
CA HIS A 127 15.03 -27.88 -8.73
C HIS A 127 14.12 -26.74 -9.19
N GLN A 128 12.92 -26.63 -8.60
CA GLN A 128 12.00 -25.51 -8.87
C GLN A 128 12.60 -24.18 -8.40
N TYR A 129 13.22 -24.13 -7.23
CA TYR A 129 13.90 -22.94 -6.73
C TYR A 129 15.04 -22.49 -7.65
N GLU A 130 15.87 -23.43 -8.11
CA GLU A 130 16.99 -23.17 -9.02
C GLU A 130 16.53 -22.66 -10.38
N ALA A 131 15.51 -23.29 -10.96
CA ALA A 131 14.93 -22.88 -12.23
C ALA A 131 14.23 -21.51 -12.14
N ALA A 132 13.53 -21.23 -11.04
CA ALA A 132 12.80 -19.98 -10.85
C ALA A 132 13.73 -18.79 -10.52
N ARG A 133 14.87 -19.04 -9.86
CA ARG A 133 15.80 -17.99 -9.40
C ARG A 133 17.09 -17.92 -10.19
N HIS A 134 17.28 -18.77 -11.20
CA HIS A 134 18.48 -18.83 -12.02
C HIS A 134 19.76 -18.93 -11.18
N CYS A 135 19.74 -19.85 -10.22
CA CYS A 135 20.82 -20.11 -9.28
C CYS A 135 21.11 -21.62 -9.24
N CYS A 136 22.25 -22.01 -8.69
CA CYS A 136 22.59 -23.42 -8.56
C CYS A 136 23.19 -23.77 -7.20
N GLY A 137 22.62 -24.77 -6.54
CA GLY A 137 23.07 -25.23 -5.23
C GLY A 137 22.84 -24.20 -4.12
N PHE A 138 23.21 -24.56 -2.91
CA PHE A 138 23.04 -23.68 -1.75
C PHE A 138 23.98 -22.47 -1.83
N ASN A 139 25.30 -22.71 -1.84
CA ASN A 139 26.34 -21.69 -2.06
C ASN A 139 26.86 -21.68 -3.50
N GLY A 140 26.71 -22.80 -4.23
CA GLY A 140 27.11 -22.92 -5.62
C GLY A 140 26.97 -24.35 -6.14
N ALA A 141 27.22 -24.53 -7.44
CA ALA A 141 27.09 -25.83 -8.10
C ALA A 141 28.00 -26.94 -7.53
N ASP A 142 29.12 -26.57 -6.89
CA ASP A 142 30.04 -27.51 -6.24
C ASP A 142 29.41 -28.25 -5.06
N ASP A 143 28.32 -27.74 -4.48
CA ASP A 143 27.67 -28.37 -3.35
C ASP A 143 27.06 -29.74 -3.72
N TYR A 144 26.52 -29.88 -4.94
CA TYR A 144 26.08 -31.18 -5.46
C TYR A 144 27.24 -32.16 -5.61
N ARG A 145 28.39 -31.67 -6.09
CA ARG A 145 29.59 -32.49 -6.28
C ARG A 145 30.14 -33.00 -4.95
N ARG A 146 30.07 -32.19 -3.88
CA ARG A 146 30.45 -32.59 -2.51
C ARG A 146 29.56 -33.70 -1.97
N LEU A 147 28.27 -33.66 -2.28
CA LEU A 147 27.29 -34.70 -1.95
C LEU A 147 27.36 -35.94 -2.86
N HIS A 148 28.31 -35.97 -3.81
CA HIS A 148 28.47 -37.05 -4.81
C HIS A 148 27.23 -37.20 -5.71
N LEU A 149 26.47 -36.11 -5.87
CA LEU A 149 25.31 -36.00 -6.73
C LEU A 149 25.69 -35.32 -8.05
N LEU A 150 24.97 -35.66 -9.12
CA LEU A 150 25.09 -34.92 -10.39
C LEU A 150 24.34 -33.60 -10.27
N VAL A 151 24.90 -32.56 -10.91
CA VAL A 151 24.24 -31.25 -11.00
C VAL A 151 22.95 -31.41 -11.81
N PRO A 152 21.80 -30.97 -11.28
CA PRO A 152 20.51 -31.19 -11.93
C PRO A 152 20.32 -30.28 -13.15
N ALA A 153 19.42 -30.68 -14.05
CA ALA A 153 19.13 -29.94 -15.28
C ALA A 153 18.62 -28.49 -15.01
N SER A 154 18.00 -28.26 -13.84
CA SER A 154 17.54 -26.95 -13.35
C SER A 154 18.66 -25.91 -13.19
N CYS A 155 19.88 -26.37 -12.93
CA CYS A 155 21.06 -25.53 -12.73
C CYS A 155 21.69 -25.02 -14.04
N TYR A 156 21.22 -25.47 -15.20
CA TYR A 156 21.83 -25.16 -16.48
C TYR A 156 21.06 -24.09 -17.24
N GLN A 157 21.80 -23.17 -17.86
CA GLN A 157 21.22 -22.16 -18.74
C GLN A 157 20.76 -22.81 -20.04
N ALA A 158 19.53 -22.50 -20.46
CA ALA A 158 19.02 -22.85 -21.78
C ALA A 158 19.63 -21.92 -22.83
N THR A 159 20.88 -22.15 -23.22
CA THR A 159 21.54 -21.38 -24.28
C THR A 159 21.18 -21.98 -25.63
N ALA A 160 20.52 -21.20 -26.50
CA ALA A 160 19.98 -21.66 -27.77
C ALA A 160 21.02 -22.07 -28.83
N ASN A 161 22.33 -21.90 -28.58
CA ASN A 161 23.34 -21.98 -29.65
C ASN A 161 24.74 -22.50 -29.25
N ASP A 162 24.93 -23.07 -28.04
CA ASP A 162 26.24 -23.64 -27.66
C ASP A 162 26.09 -25.04 -27.06
N THR A 163 26.94 -25.96 -27.50
CA THR A 163 27.00 -27.37 -27.06
C THR A 163 27.54 -27.52 -25.63
N ALA A 164 27.89 -26.42 -24.96
CA ALA A 164 28.28 -26.38 -23.56
C ALA A 164 27.15 -25.77 -22.73
N GLN A 165 26.36 -26.63 -22.09
CA GLN A 165 25.34 -26.21 -21.12
C GLN A 165 26.05 -25.53 -19.94
N GLN A 166 25.91 -24.21 -19.83
CA GLN A 166 26.61 -23.42 -18.82
C GLN A 166 25.82 -23.43 -17.51
N VAL A 167 26.46 -23.85 -16.42
CA VAL A 167 25.85 -23.89 -15.08
C VAL A 167 25.74 -22.47 -14.52
N TYR A 168 24.67 -22.16 -13.79
CA TYR A 168 24.56 -20.89 -13.07
C TYR A 168 25.72 -20.70 -12.09
N PRO A 169 26.51 -19.62 -12.21
CA PRO A 169 27.71 -19.42 -11.40
C PRO A 169 27.40 -18.93 -9.97
N ILE A 170 26.15 -18.50 -9.70
CA ILE A 170 25.74 -17.90 -8.42
C ILE A 170 24.92 -18.92 -7.62
N GLY A 171 25.25 -19.04 -6.33
CA GLY A 171 24.51 -19.88 -5.38
C GLY A 171 23.13 -19.31 -5.04
N CYS A 172 22.17 -20.18 -4.76
CA CYS A 172 20.81 -19.74 -4.41
C CYS A 172 20.78 -18.92 -3.12
N LEU A 173 21.71 -19.16 -2.19
CA LEU A 173 21.84 -18.36 -0.99
C LEU A 173 22.17 -16.90 -1.33
N GLU A 174 23.17 -16.67 -2.18
CA GLU A 174 23.60 -15.33 -2.56
C GLU A 174 22.52 -14.59 -3.36
N THR A 175 21.87 -15.26 -4.32
CA THR A 175 20.73 -14.72 -5.07
C THR A 175 19.56 -14.34 -4.17
N LEU A 176 19.26 -15.14 -3.14
CA LEU A 176 18.24 -14.82 -2.15
C LEU A 176 18.62 -13.60 -1.32
N SER A 177 19.88 -13.49 -0.87
CA SER A 177 20.33 -12.29 -0.13
C SER A 177 20.22 -11.02 -0.95
N HIS A 178 20.57 -11.08 -2.24
CA HIS A 178 20.57 -9.92 -3.13
C HIS A 178 19.14 -9.49 -3.47
N SER A 179 18.27 -10.46 -3.79
CA SER A 179 16.85 -10.20 -4.07
C SER A 179 16.10 -9.70 -2.83
N GLN A 180 16.35 -10.27 -1.65
CA GLN A 180 15.75 -9.80 -0.39
C GLN A 180 16.14 -8.35 -0.09
N ARG A 181 17.41 -7.97 -0.24
CA ARG A 181 17.84 -6.58 -0.02
C ARG A 181 17.14 -5.60 -0.97
N TYR A 182 17.00 -5.98 -2.23
CA TYR A 182 16.32 -5.16 -3.24
C TYR A 182 14.82 -4.98 -2.94
N ILE A 183 14.12 -6.09 -2.63
CA ILE A 183 12.70 -6.09 -2.26
C ILE A 183 12.48 -5.29 -0.98
N GLN A 184 13.30 -5.52 0.05
CA GLN A 184 13.17 -4.85 1.35
C GLN A 184 13.41 -3.33 1.26
N GLN A 185 14.28 -2.85 0.37
CA GLN A 185 14.47 -1.41 0.15
C GLN A 185 13.26 -0.77 -0.54
N ARG A 186 12.68 -1.44 -1.54
CA ARG A 186 11.48 -0.95 -2.23
C ARG A 186 10.27 -0.95 -1.31
N ASP A 187 10.08 -2.00 -0.53
CA ASP A 187 8.96 -2.11 0.40
C ASP A 187 9.06 -1.04 1.50
N LYS A 188 10.27 -0.79 2.03
CA LYS A 188 10.49 0.31 2.98
C LYS A 188 10.13 1.66 2.35
N LEU A 189 10.61 1.95 1.15
CA LEU A 189 10.33 3.23 0.48
C LEU A 189 8.81 3.41 0.24
N ALA A 190 8.14 2.36 -0.25
CA ALA A 190 6.70 2.39 -0.49
C ALA A 190 5.91 2.58 0.81
N MET A 191 6.30 1.88 1.89
CA MET A 191 5.66 2.00 3.19
C MET A 191 5.80 3.41 3.77
N TRP A 192 7.01 3.99 3.76
CA TRP A 192 7.24 5.36 4.21
C TRP A 192 6.49 6.39 3.35
N ALA A 193 6.36 6.15 2.05
CA ALA A 193 5.58 7.00 1.15
C ALA A 193 4.07 6.96 1.47
N ILE A 194 3.53 5.77 1.75
CA ILE A 194 2.12 5.58 2.17
C ILE A 194 1.85 6.30 3.48
N VAL A 195 2.63 6.01 4.53
CA VAL A 195 2.49 6.63 5.85
C VAL A 195 2.63 8.15 5.77
N GLY A 196 3.62 8.64 5.00
CA GLY A 196 3.80 10.08 4.78
C GLY A 196 2.59 10.73 4.12
N LEU A 197 1.98 10.06 3.14
CA LEU A 197 0.79 10.55 2.45
C LEU A 197 -0.45 10.51 3.35
N GLU A 198 -0.63 9.47 4.18
CA GLU A 198 -1.72 9.40 5.16
C GLU A 198 -1.65 10.53 6.17
N ILE A 199 -0.47 10.81 6.73
CA ILE A 199 -0.25 11.94 7.64
C ILE A 199 -0.58 13.26 6.94
N PHE A 200 -0.15 13.42 5.69
CA PHE A 200 -0.44 14.63 4.91
C PHE A 200 -1.94 14.80 4.63
N ILE A 201 -2.66 13.72 4.32
CA ILE A 201 -4.11 13.72 4.14
C ILE A 201 -4.80 14.07 5.46
N LEU A 202 -4.38 13.46 6.57
CA LEU A 202 -4.93 13.70 7.91
C LEU A 202 -4.78 15.17 8.33
N LEU A 203 -3.63 15.79 8.06
CA LEU A 203 -3.43 17.22 8.33
C LEU A 203 -4.39 18.10 7.53
N GLN A 204 -4.60 17.78 6.25
CA GLN A 204 -5.50 18.53 5.38
C GLN A 204 -6.98 18.36 5.77
N THR A 205 -7.42 17.14 6.11
CA THR A 205 -8.80 16.88 6.52
C THR A 205 -9.13 17.53 7.86
N VAL A 206 -8.18 17.55 8.80
CA VAL A 206 -8.29 18.28 10.06
C VAL A 206 -8.38 19.78 9.80
N ALA A 207 -7.50 20.34 8.98
CA ALA A 207 -7.55 21.76 8.61
C ALA A 207 -8.89 22.16 7.98
N LEU A 208 -9.39 21.35 7.03
CA LEU A 208 -10.69 21.55 6.40
C LEU A 208 -11.84 21.42 7.41
N SER A 209 -11.80 20.44 8.31
CA SER A 209 -12.80 20.23 9.35
C SER A 209 -12.87 21.42 10.31
N VAL A 210 -11.72 21.93 10.76
CA VAL A 210 -11.64 23.12 11.62
C VAL A 210 -12.21 24.33 10.88
N LEU A 211 -11.87 24.53 9.61
CA LEU A 211 -12.39 25.64 8.83
C LEU A 211 -13.91 25.56 8.66
N LEU A 212 -14.45 24.40 8.29
CA LEU A 212 -15.90 24.17 8.17
C LEU A 212 -16.61 24.36 9.52
N PHE A 213 -16.00 23.92 10.62
CA PHE A 213 -16.53 24.14 11.96
C PHE A 213 -16.59 25.62 12.32
N ARG A 214 -15.50 26.37 12.09
CA ARG A 214 -15.45 27.83 12.33
C ARG A 214 -16.48 28.58 11.48
N LEU A 215 -16.65 28.19 10.21
CA LEU A 215 -17.67 28.77 9.32
C LEU A 215 -19.09 28.50 9.85
N ARG A 216 -19.40 27.25 10.25
CA ARG A 216 -20.69 26.90 10.86
C ARG A 216 -20.90 27.62 12.20
N GLN A 217 -19.87 27.76 13.01
CA GLN A 217 -19.93 28.49 14.28
C GLN A 217 -20.26 29.97 14.04
N ARG A 218 -19.58 30.63 13.10
CA ARG A 218 -19.88 32.02 12.70
C ARG A 218 -21.32 32.17 12.22
N GLN A 219 -21.83 31.24 11.41
CA GLN A 219 -23.22 31.23 10.98
C GLN A 219 -24.21 31.05 12.15
N ARG A 220 -23.89 30.18 13.12
CA ARG A 220 -24.72 30.00 14.33
C ARG A 220 -24.74 31.26 15.20
N LEU A 221 -23.61 31.92 15.38
CA LEU A 221 -23.52 33.19 16.13
C LEU A 221 -24.31 34.30 15.42
N ALA A 222 -24.16 34.44 14.10
CA ALA A 222 -24.95 35.38 13.30
C ALA A 222 -26.45 35.10 13.38
N ARG A 223 -26.87 33.82 13.50
CA ARG A 223 -28.30 33.49 13.73
C ARG A 223 -28.78 33.88 15.14
N ARG A 224 -27.93 33.80 16.16
CA ARG A 224 -28.29 34.17 17.55
C ARG A 224 -28.41 35.68 17.75
N GLN A 225 -27.71 36.49 16.94
CA GLN A 225 -27.81 37.94 16.98
C GLN A 225 -29.09 38.50 16.34
N VAL A 226 -29.91 37.66 15.68
CA VAL A 226 -31.21 38.10 15.14
C VAL A 226 -32.25 38.16 16.27
N PRO A 227 -32.87 39.33 16.55
CA PRO A 227 -33.82 39.47 17.64
C PRO A 227 -35.06 38.57 17.44
N PRO A 228 -35.63 38.02 18.53
CA PRO A 228 -36.86 37.25 18.48
C PRO A 228 -38.01 38.16 18.02
N GLY A 229 -38.50 37.97 16.79
CA GLY A 229 -39.59 38.77 16.20
C GLY A 229 -39.39 39.14 14.73
N VAL A 230 -38.16 39.08 14.21
CA VAL A 230 -37.92 39.29 12.77
C VAL A 230 -38.30 38.02 12.01
N ARG A 231 -39.54 37.96 11.51
CA ARG A 231 -40.00 36.92 10.57
C ARG A 231 -39.11 37.01 9.33
N ARG A 232 -38.27 35.99 9.10
CA ARG A 232 -37.57 35.86 7.82
C ARG A 232 -38.63 35.68 6.74
N GLU A 233 -38.67 36.58 5.77
CA GLU A 233 -39.29 36.27 4.49
C GLU A 233 -38.75 34.93 3.99
N PRO A 234 -39.58 34.09 3.36
CA PRO A 234 -39.12 32.85 2.75
C PRO A 234 -38.05 33.23 1.74
N ARG A 235 -36.81 32.87 2.05
CA ARG A 235 -35.64 33.10 1.19
C ARG A 235 -35.97 32.47 -0.16
N SER A 236 -36.27 33.31 -1.15
CA SER A 236 -36.51 32.84 -2.50
C SER A 236 -35.27 32.09 -2.96
N ASN A 237 -35.52 30.82 -3.31
CA ASN A 237 -34.73 29.88 -4.07
C ASN A 237 -33.20 29.91 -3.95
N HIS A 238 -32.71 28.76 -3.47
CA HIS A 238 -31.34 28.29 -3.32
C HIS A 238 -30.47 28.27 -4.60
N VAL A 239 -30.86 28.95 -5.68
CA VAL A 239 -30.23 28.86 -7.01
C VAL A 239 -29.34 30.06 -7.34
N THR A 240 -29.58 31.24 -6.75
CA THR A 240 -28.88 32.47 -7.16
C THR A 240 -27.50 32.67 -6.51
N ALA A 241 -27.24 32.07 -5.36
CA ALA A 241 -25.94 32.20 -4.68
C ALA A 241 -24.80 31.50 -5.44
N SER A 242 -25.08 30.40 -6.15
CA SER A 242 -24.10 29.73 -7.00
C SER A 242 -23.91 30.43 -8.35
N ARG A 243 -24.95 31.12 -8.86
CA ARG A 243 -24.92 31.83 -10.15
C ARG A 243 -24.25 33.21 -10.05
N ALA A 244 -24.32 33.86 -8.89
CA ALA A 244 -23.61 35.13 -8.64
C ALA A 244 -22.08 34.97 -8.54
N GLN A 245 -21.57 33.78 -8.20
CA GLN A 245 -20.13 33.50 -8.20
C GLN A 245 -19.58 33.16 -9.59
N LEU A 246 -20.42 32.68 -10.53
CA LEU A 246 -20.01 32.37 -11.91
C LEU A 246 -20.08 33.58 -12.86
N LEU A 247 -20.89 34.60 -12.56
CA LEU A 247 -21.00 35.82 -13.38
C LEU A 247 -19.98 36.91 -13.03
N ASN A 248 -19.15 36.70 -11.99
CA ASN A 248 -18.09 37.63 -11.60
C ASN A 248 -16.70 37.17 -12.10
N GLU A 249 -16.64 36.11 -12.91
CA GLU A 249 -15.45 35.58 -13.58
C GLU A 249 -15.63 35.52 -15.11
N ALA A 250 -16.47 36.40 -15.67
CA ALA A 250 -16.53 36.69 -17.11
C ALA A 250 -15.95 38.07 -17.38
#